data_AF-A0A162A1U8-F1
#
_entry.id   AF-A0A162A1U8-F1
#
_cell.length_a   1.000
_cell.length_b   1.000
_cell.length_c   1.000
_cell.angle_alpha   90.00
_cell.angle_beta   90.00
_cell.angle_gamma   90.00
#
_symmetry.space_group_name_H-M   'P 1'
#
loop_
_entity.id
_entity.type
_entity.pdbx_description
1 polymer ?
#
loop_
_entity_poly.entity_id
_entity_poly.type
_entity_poly.pdbx_seq_one_letter_code
_entity_poly.pdbx_strand_id
1 'polypeptide(L)'
;MNENYHIEIKDKFMAFGDEAERDMECSFHIEIRNEESRKYQVVFKSGFHSFLNSCLGIGELANMLPNCTKQLSEFLVIDEPENGLVLAKNTLYNDALLLIIEELARYSGKSVETFFELIQSQILRDLNIILLRDNHVFAQPVGEYLVFESANRENILRVKQDEQGKTIEAIDIKRLIGTVEDSEYELLKHERWLAQTGERRYKNTGLSYTKYCIDGSESLELYEFVYQSVSSQQNKKLSRRIERIK
;
A
#
# COMPACT_ATOMS: atom_id res chain seq x y z
N MET A 1 8.26 11.97 -18.48
CA MET A 1 6.89 11.57 -18.87
C MET A 1 6.01 11.81 -17.66
N ASN A 2 4.84 12.43 -17.86
CA ASN A 2 3.95 12.80 -16.77
C ASN A 2 2.71 11.93 -16.86
N GLU A 3 2.36 11.30 -15.76
CA GLU A 3 1.31 10.28 -15.72
C GLU A 3 0.38 10.55 -14.57
N ASN A 4 -0.93 10.47 -14.81
CA ASN A 4 -1.94 10.74 -13.81
C ASN A 4 -2.56 9.44 -13.33
N TYR A 5 -2.80 9.34 -12.02
CA TYR A 5 -3.35 8.16 -11.40
C TYR A 5 -4.50 8.52 -10.46
N HIS A 6 -5.55 7.70 -10.51
CA HIS A 6 -6.60 7.64 -9.51
C HIS A 6 -6.30 6.50 -8.55
N ILE A 7 -6.27 6.78 -7.25
CA ILE A 7 -6.05 5.78 -6.21
C ILE A 7 -7.28 5.73 -5.32
N GLU A 8 -7.86 4.53 -5.20
CA GLU A 8 -8.98 4.21 -4.31
C GLU A 8 -8.51 3.22 -3.25
N ILE A 9 -8.94 3.41 -2.01
CA ILE A 9 -8.56 2.60 -0.86
C ILE A 9 -9.82 2.25 -0.07
N LYS A 10 -10.01 0.96 0.15
CA LYS A 10 -11.05 0.39 1.00
C LYS A 10 -10.35 -0.33 2.15
N ASP A 11 -10.44 0.23 3.36
CA ASP A 11 -9.90 -0.36 4.59
C ASP A 11 -11.05 -0.85 5.46
N LYS A 12 -11.08 -2.17 5.69
CA LYS A 12 -12.00 -2.79 6.63
C LYS A 12 -11.20 -3.44 7.76
N PHE A 13 -11.34 -2.89 8.94
CA PHE A 13 -10.73 -3.36 10.18
C PHE A 13 -11.83 -3.85 11.12
N MET A 14 -11.67 -5.08 11.64
CA MET A 14 -12.56 -5.66 12.65
C MET A 14 -11.73 -6.20 13.81
N ALA A 15 -11.96 -5.66 15.01
CA ALA A 15 -11.54 -6.27 16.27
C ALA A 15 -12.73 -7.01 16.92
N PHE A 16 -12.54 -8.25 17.39
CA PHE A 16 -13.55 -8.93 18.21
C PHE A 16 -13.41 -8.51 19.68
N GLY A 17 -14.54 -8.39 20.40
CA GLY A 17 -14.60 -7.91 21.80
C GLY A 17 -15.36 -6.59 21.95
N ASP A 18 -15.12 -5.88 23.05
CA ASP A 18 -15.69 -4.56 23.32
C ASP A 18 -14.91 -3.46 22.56
N GLU A 19 -15.17 -3.33 21.26
CA GLU A 19 -14.86 -2.19 20.36
C GLU A 19 -13.81 -2.41 19.25
N ALA A 20 -14.28 -2.22 18.01
CA ALA A 20 -13.75 -1.37 16.92
C ALA A 20 -13.95 -2.04 15.55
N GLU A 21 -15.02 -1.64 14.85
CA GLU A 21 -15.16 -1.84 13.42
C GLU A 21 -14.87 -0.50 12.72
N ARG A 22 -13.90 -0.50 11.80
CA ARG A 22 -13.64 0.63 10.91
C ARG A 22 -13.88 0.16 9.49
N ASP A 23 -14.79 0.82 8.81
CA ASP A 23 -15.06 0.67 7.39
C ASP A 23 -14.82 2.03 6.74
N MET A 24 -13.81 2.14 5.90
CA MET A 24 -13.39 3.40 5.31
C MET A 24 -13.09 3.24 3.83
N GLU A 25 -13.66 4.15 3.04
CA GLU A 25 -13.37 4.33 1.63
C GLU A 25 -12.76 5.72 1.41
N CYS A 26 -11.60 5.77 0.76
CA CYS A 26 -10.87 7.01 0.47
C CYS A 26 -10.37 6.98 -0.97
N SER A 27 -10.42 8.11 -1.66
CA SER A 27 -9.84 8.24 -3.00
C SER A 27 -9.11 9.57 -3.19
N PHE A 28 -8.07 9.54 -4.01
CA PHE A 28 -7.24 10.71 -4.33
C PHE A 28 -6.55 10.57 -5.68
N HIS A 29 -6.13 11.71 -6.24
CA HIS A 29 -5.47 11.79 -7.55
C HIS A 29 -4.05 12.29 -7.40
N ILE A 30 -3.11 11.60 -8.06
CA ILE A 30 -1.71 11.99 -8.12
C ILE A 30 -1.21 12.09 -9.56
N GLU A 31 -0.29 13.00 -9.81
CA GLU A 31 0.56 13.03 -11.00
C GLU A 31 1.96 12.56 -10.61
N ILE A 32 2.52 11.63 -11.37
CA ILE A 32 3.92 11.23 -11.28
C ILE A 32 4.69 11.88 -12.43
N ARG A 33 5.70 12.69 -12.11
CA ARG A 33 6.63 13.25 -13.09
C ARG A 33 7.97 12.54 -12.96
N ASN A 34 8.47 12.00 -14.07
CA ASN A 34 9.84 11.50 -14.13
C ASN A 34 10.76 12.67 -14.49
N GLU A 35 11.44 13.21 -13.47
CA GLU A 35 12.36 14.36 -13.60
C GLU A 35 13.67 13.91 -14.23
N GLU A 36 14.25 12.82 -13.72
CA GLU A 36 15.47 12.19 -14.18
C GLU A 36 15.40 10.69 -13.90
N SER A 37 16.31 9.90 -14.49
CA SER A 37 16.45 8.48 -14.13
C SER A 37 16.53 8.33 -12.61
N ARG A 38 15.61 7.53 -12.04
CA ARG A 38 15.49 7.26 -10.60
C ARG A 38 15.03 8.44 -9.73
N LYS A 39 14.51 9.52 -10.33
CA LYS A 39 13.93 10.65 -9.59
C LYS A 39 12.48 10.88 -10.03
N TYR A 40 11.57 10.79 -9.08
CA TYR A 40 10.14 10.87 -9.30
C TYR A 40 9.54 12.00 -8.47
N GLN A 41 8.79 12.90 -9.10
CA GLN A 41 7.96 13.87 -8.39
C GLN A 41 6.54 13.33 -8.28
N VAL A 42 6.04 13.20 -7.05
CA VAL A 42 4.66 12.80 -6.73
C VAL A 42 3.87 14.05 -6.37
N VAL A 43 2.89 14.42 -7.19
CA VAL A 43 2.10 15.65 -7.03
C VAL A 43 0.65 15.29 -6.77
N PHE A 44 0.12 15.66 -5.61
CA PHE A 44 -1.30 15.47 -5.29
C PHE A 44 -2.16 16.49 -6.03
N LYS A 45 -2.99 16.02 -6.96
CA LYS A 45 -3.92 16.85 -7.75
C LYS A 45 -5.23 17.10 -7.01
N SER A 46 -5.71 16.13 -6.26
CA SER A 46 -6.90 16.23 -5.41
C SER A 46 -6.94 15.12 -4.38
N GLY A 47 -7.70 15.31 -3.31
CA GLY A 47 -7.93 14.27 -2.30
C GLY A 47 -6.79 14.07 -1.30
N PHE A 48 -5.91 15.06 -1.09
CA PHE A 48 -4.82 14.93 -0.10
C PHE A 48 -5.35 14.62 1.32
N HIS A 49 -6.49 15.19 1.71
CA HIS A 49 -7.13 14.84 2.97
C HIS A 49 -7.60 13.37 3.02
N SER A 50 -8.19 12.87 1.92
CA SER A 50 -8.54 11.45 1.78
C SER A 50 -7.30 10.55 1.86
N PHE A 51 -6.17 10.99 1.30
CA PHE A 51 -4.88 10.31 1.44
C PHE A 51 -4.46 10.24 2.92
N LEU A 52 -4.51 11.34 3.67
CA LEU A 52 -4.21 11.33 5.11
C LEU A 52 -5.17 10.41 5.89
N ASN A 53 -6.46 10.41 5.55
CA ASN A 53 -7.45 9.49 6.12
C ASN A 53 -7.07 8.02 5.89
N SER A 54 -6.45 7.72 4.75
CA SER A 54 -5.98 6.38 4.43
C SER A 54 -4.71 5.94 5.15
N CYS A 55 -3.93 6.87 5.71
CA CYS A 55 -2.71 6.55 6.44
C CYS A 55 -3.04 5.96 7.83
N LEU A 56 -2.51 4.77 8.12
CA LEU A 56 -2.68 4.12 9.42
C LEU A 56 -2.07 5.00 10.53
N GLY A 57 -2.79 5.19 11.63
CA GLY A 57 -2.35 6.06 12.74
C GLY A 57 -2.51 7.56 12.50
N ILE A 58 -2.88 7.97 11.27
CA ILE A 58 -3.22 9.36 10.94
C ILE A 58 -4.73 9.52 10.75
N GLY A 59 -5.41 8.56 10.13
CA GLY A 59 -6.73 8.83 9.58
C GLY A 59 -7.82 9.24 10.58
N GLU A 60 -7.77 8.77 11.81
CA GLU A 60 -8.70 9.20 12.87
C GLU A 60 -8.47 10.66 13.29
N LEU A 61 -7.21 11.09 13.28
CA LEU A 61 -6.78 12.44 13.60
C LEU A 61 -6.98 13.40 12.41
N ALA A 62 -6.88 12.89 11.18
CA ALA A 62 -7.05 13.70 9.99
C ALA A 62 -8.46 14.28 9.89
N ASN A 63 -9.49 13.57 10.38
CA ASN A 63 -10.85 14.12 10.50
C ASN A 63 -10.97 15.31 11.47
N MET A 64 -9.98 15.53 12.34
CA MET A 64 -9.93 16.69 13.25
C MET A 64 -9.28 17.91 12.58
N LEU A 65 -8.62 17.74 11.43
CA LEU A 65 -8.00 18.83 10.71
C LEU A 65 -9.06 19.66 9.96
N PRO A 66 -8.88 20.99 9.86
CA PRO A 66 -9.61 21.80 8.89
C PRO A 66 -9.39 21.23 7.48
N ASN A 67 -10.40 21.27 6.60
CA ASN A 67 -10.29 20.72 5.24
C ASN A 67 -9.03 21.19 4.50
N CYS A 68 -8.00 20.33 4.42
CA CYS A 68 -6.71 20.60 3.77
C CYS A 68 -6.77 20.51 2.23
N THR A 69 -7.97 20.42 1.64
CA THR A 69 -8.23 19.96 0.27
C THR A 69 -7.71 20.87 -0.85
N LYS A 70 -7.14 22.03 -0.54
CA LYS A 70 -6.69 23.04 -1.52
C LYS A 70 -5.18 23.21 -1.63
N GLN A 71 -4.39 22.57 -0.77
CA GLN A 71 -2.93 22.73 -0.80
C GLN A 71 -2.32 21.67 -1.73
N LEU A 72 -1.57 22.12 -2.75
CA LEU A 72 -0.75 21.26 -3.58
C LEU A 72 0.37 20.66 -2.72
N SER A 73 0.29 19.37 -2.44
CA SER A 73 1.36 18.62 -1.79
C SER A 73 2.20 17.95 -2.86
N GLU A 74 3.49 18.29 -2.92
CA GLU A 74 4.44 17.73 -3.88
C GLU A 74 5.58 17.06 -3.13
N PHE A 75 5.98 15.88 -3.57
CA PHE A 75 7.00 15.08 -2.94
C PHE A 75 8.04 14.61 -3.95
N LEU A 76 9.32 14.77 -3.64
CA LEU A 76 10.41 14.28 -4.47
C LEU A 76 10.90 12.95 -3.90
N VAL A 77 10.76 11.88 -4.68
CA VAL A 77 11.23 10.54 -4.36
C VAL A 77 12.44 10.21 -5.21
N ILE A 78 13.46 9.62 -4.59
CA ILE A 78 14.69 9.16 -5.24
C ILE A 78 14.79 7.65 -5.04
N ASP A 79 15.05 6.90 -6.12
CA ASP A 79 15.37 5.47 -6.07
C ASP A 79 16.88 5.28 -5.89
N GLU A 80 17.31 5.11 -4.64
CA GLU A 80 18.70 4.92 -4.25
C GLU A 80 19.10 3.45 -4.39
N PRO A 81 20.26 3.12 -5.00
CA PRO A 81 20.68 1.75 -5.24
C PRO A 81 20.70 0.84 -4.00
N GLU A 82 21.00 1.39 -2.82
CA GLU A 82 21.16 0.63 -1.57
C GLU A 82 19.94 0.73 -0.66
N ASN A 83 19.15 1.80 -0.79
CA ASN A 83 18.05 2.11 0.13
C ASN A 83 16.66 1.97 -0.52
N GLY A 84 16.59 1.75 -1.83
CA GLY A 84 15.35 1.74 -2.61
C GLY A 84 14.75 3.14 -2.71
N LEU A 85 13.41 3.21 -2.81
CA LEU A 85 12.71 4.50 -2.85
C LEU A 85 12.82 5.23 -1.51
N VAL A 86 13.32 6.46 -1.54
CA VAL A 86 13.40 7.36 -0.37
C VAL A 86 12.87 8.75 -0.73
N LEU A 87 12.25 9.44 0.23
CA LEU A 87 11.95 10.86 0.04
C LEU A 87 13.25 11.67 0.12
N ALA A 88 13.45 12.58 -0.83
CA ALA A 88 14.59 13.48 -0.81
C ALA A 88 14.50 14.34 0.48
N LYS A 89 15.60 14.49 1.21
CA LYS A 89 15.62 15.33 2.43
C LYS A 89 15.29 16.81 2.15
N ASN A 90 15.46 17.23 0.90
CA ASN A 90 15.17 18.58 0.41
C ASN A 90 13.81 18.66 -0.30
N THR A 91 12.98 17.61 -0.19
CA THR A 91 11.58 17.71 -0.58
C THR A 91 11.03 18.87 0.22
N LEU A 92 10.72 19.98 -0.45
CA LEU A 92 10.16 21.16 0.18
C LEU A 92 9.07 20.71 1.15
N TYR A 93 9.33 20.83 2.45
CA TYR A 93 8.26 20.85 3.43
C TYR A 93 7.43 22.06 3.02
N ASN A 94 6.41 21.83 2.19
CA ASN A 94 5.45 22.88 1.92
C ASN A 94 4.96 23.32 3.29
N ASP A 95 5.03 24.62 3.61
CA ASP A 95 4.63 25.14 4.92
C ASP A 95 3.26 24.58 5.33
N ALA A 96 2.39 24.34 4.34
CA ALA A 96 1.15 23.57 4.44
C ALA A 96 1.28 22.18 5.11
N LEU A 97 2.18 21.32 4.61
CA LEU A 97 2.38 19.98 5.13
C LEU A 97 2.94 20.02 6.55
N LEU A 98 3.89 20.92 6.82
CA LEU A 98 4.46 21.06 8.15
C LEU A 98 3.38 21.47 9.16
N LEU A 99 2.56 22.46 8.83
CA LEU A 99 1.43 22.89 9.65
C LEU A 99 0.43 21.76 9.91
N ILE A 100 0.12 20.95 8.88
CA ILE A 100 -0.75 19.78 9.03
C ILE A 100 -0.15 18.76 10.00
N ILE A 101 1.14 18.46 9.87
CA ILE A 101 1.81 17.48 10.72
C ILE A 101 1.94 17.99 12.16
N GLU A 102 2.23 19.28 12.36
CA GLU A 102 2.28 19.91 13.68
C GLU A 102 0.91 19.86 14.38
N GLU A 103 -0.18 20.03 13.64
CA GLU A 103 -1.53 19.92 14.19
C GLU A 103 -1.86 18.47 14.58
N LEU A 104 -1.51 17.49 13.74
CA LEU A 104 -1.64 16.06 14.06
C LEU A 104 -0.80 15.65 15.28
N ALA A 105 0.42 16.18 15.39
CA ALA A 105 1.30 16.02 16.55
C ALA A 105 0.64 16.55 17.82
N ARG A 106 0.02 17.73 17.74
CA ARG A 106 -0.69 18.34 18.88
C ARG A 106 -1.89 17.50 19.34
N TYR A 107 -2.71 16.98 18.41
CA TYR A 107 -3.88 16.19 18.77
C TYR A 107 -3.55 14.83 19.40
N SER A 108 -2.46 14.21 18.97
CA SER A 108 -2.09 12.86 19.38
C SER A 108 -1.03 12.78 20.49
N GLY A 109 -0.31 13.88 20.74
CA GLY A 109 0.88 13.89 21.60
C GLY A 109 2.10 13.18 21.02
N LYS A 110 2.08 12.76 19.74
CA LYS A 110 3.21 12.14 19.05
C LYS A 110 4.11 13.19 18.37
N SER A 111 5.34 12.79 18.04
CA SER A 111 6.30 13.67 17.35
C SER A 111 5.92 13.93 15.88
N VAL A 112 6.35 15.07 15.35
CA VAL A 112 6.19 15.44 13.93
C VAL A 112 6.87 14.41 13.02
N GLU A 113 8.04 13.93 13.45
CA GLU A 113 8.84 12.92 12.76
C GLU A 113 8.05 11.62 12.56
N THR A 114 7.36 11.16 13.61
CA THR A 114 6.51 9.95 13.53
C THR A 114 5.44 10.06 12.44
N PHE A 115 4.79 11.22 12.34
CA PHE A 115 3.75 11.43 11.34
C PHE A 115 4.33 11.57 9.93
N PHE A 116 5.47 12.24 9.80
CA PHE A 116 6.18 12.34 8.54
C PHE A 116 6.58 10.95 8.03
N GLU A 117 7.11 10.08 8.89
CA GLU A 117 7.46 8.70 8.55
C GLU A 117 6.25 7.88 8.07
N LEU A 118 5.08 8.07 8.68
CA LEU A 118 3.83 7.40 8.26
C LEU A 118 3.37 7.88 6.87
N ILE A 119 3.39 9.20 6.63
CA ILE A 119 3.06 9.79 5.33
C ILE A 119 4.05 9.31 4.26
N GLN A 120 5.35 9.37 4.58
CA GLN A 120 6.43 8.90 3.71
C GLN A 120 6.23 7.44 3.34
N SER A 121 6.00 6.56 4.32
CA SER A 121 5.80 5.13 4.10
C SER A 121 4.65 4.87 3.12
N GLN A 122 3.56 5.64 3.23
CA GLN A 122 2.41 5.49 2.36
C GLN A 122 2.68 5.99 0.92
N ILE A 123 3.38 7.12 0.76
CA ILE A 123 3.78 7.64 -0.56
C ILE A 123 4.71 6.65 -1.27
N LEU A 124 5.74 6.18 -0.56
CA LEU A 124 6.73 5.25 -1.11
C LEU A 124 6.09 3.90 -1.46
N ARG A 125 5.10 3.45 -0.68
CA ARG A 125 4.30 2.27 -1.00
C ARG A 125 3.53 2.47 -2.31
N ASP A 126 2.81 3.58 -2.44
CA ASP A 126 2.01 3.87 -3.64
C ASP A 126 2.86 4.01 -4.90
N LEU A 127 4.01 4.67 -4.79
CA LEU A 127 4.94 4.78 -5.90
C LEU A 127 5.58 3.43 -6.26
N ASN A 128 5.98 2.61 -5.27
CA ASN A 128 6.49 1.26 -5.55
C ASN A 128 5.47 0.42 -6.33
N ILE A 129 4.20 0.51 -5.97
CA ILE A 129 3.12 -0.19 -6.65
C ILE A 129 3.00 0.26 -8.12
N ILE A 130 3.05 1.58 -8.35
CA ILE A 130 3.02 2.16 -9.70
C ILE A 130 4.24 1.72 -10.52
N LEU A 131 5.45 1.79 -9.96
CA LEU A 131 6.67 1.37 -10.65
C LEU A 131 6.72 -0.14 -10.91
N LEU A 132 6.08 -0.96 -10.08
CA LEU A 132 5.91 -2.40 -10.32
C LEU A 132 5.01 -2.65 -11.53
N ARG A 133 3.94 -1.87 -11.70
CA ARG A 133 3.07 -1.94 -12.88
C ARG A 133 3.83 -1.58 -14.16
N ASP A 134 4.63 -0.53 -14.11
CA ASP A 134 5.29 0.01 -15.30
C ASP A 134 6.56 -0.78 -15.69
N ASN A 135 6.95 -1.77 -14.89
CA ASN A 135 7.97 -2.74 -15.27
C ASN A 135 7.46 -3.72 -16.33
N HIS A 136 8.37 -4.25 -17.17
CA HIS A 136 8.09 -5.15 -18.29
C HIS A 136 7.55 -6.55 -17.89
N VAL A 137 6.85 -6.69 -16.77
CA VAL A 137 6.28 -7.95 -16.27
C VAL A 137 5.25 -8.54 -17.27
N PHE A 138 4.63 -7.70 -18.09
CA PHE A 138 3.76 -8.13 -19.20
C PHE A 138 4.45 -8.90 -20.32
N ALA A 139 5.78 -8.94 -20.38
CA ALA A 139 6.49 -9.76 -21.35
C ALA A 139 6.52 -11.27 -20.96
N GLN A 140 6.20 -11.62 -19.71
CA GLN A 140 6.26 -13.00 -19.23
C GLN A 140 5.21 -13.89 -19.91
N PRO A 141 5.53 -15.13 -20.32
CA PRO A 141 4.54 -16.08 -20.85
C PRO A 141 3.45 -16.43 -19.83
N VAL A 142 2.32 -16.97 -20.29
CA VAL A 142 1.28 -17.51 -19.41
C VAL A 142 1.86 -18.65 -18.58
N GLY A 143 1.68 -18.61 -17.25
CA GLY A 143 2.28 -19.56 -16.33
C GLY A 143 2.36 -19.05 -14.89
N GLU A 144 2.78 -19.93 -13.98
CA GLU A 144 3.12 -19.60 -12.59
C GLU A 144 4.63 -19.70 -12.40
N TYR A 145 5.21 -18.71 -11.72
CA TYR A 145 6.65 -18.52 -11.58
C TYR A 145 6.98 -18.22 -10.12
N LEU A 146 7.82 -19.05 -9.50
CA LEU A 146 8.42 -18.73 -8.21
C LEU A 146 9.46 -17.64 -8.42
N VAL A 147 9.22 -16.46 -7.86
CA VAL A 147 10.13 -15.31 -7.95
C VAL A 147 11.16 -15.36 -6.82
N PHE A 148 10.73 -15.77 -5.62
CA PHE A 148 11.60 -15.84 -4.45
C PHE A 148 11.05 -16.83 -3.41
N GLU A 149 11.92 -17.59 -2.76
CA GLU A 149 11.56 -18.41 -1.60
C GLU A 149 12.66 -18.36 -0.53
N SER A 150 12.22 -18.28 0.71
CA SER A 150 13.03 -18.43 1.92
C SER A 150 12.17 -19.02 3.03
N ALA A 151 12.78 -19.35 4.16
CA ALA A 151 12.07 -19.85 5.35
C ALA A 151 10.95 -18.92 5.84
N ASN A 152 11.04 -17.62 5.56
CA ASN A 152 10.11 -16.60 6.08
C ASN A 152 9.40 -15.80 5.00
N ARG A 153 9.64 -16.07 3.72
CA ARG A 153 9.04 -15.31 2.63
C ARG A 153 8.92 -16.14 1.36
N GLU A 154 7.78 -16.03 0.70
CA GLU A 154 7.56 -16.58 -0.63
C GLU A 154 6.98 -15.48 -1.53
N ASN A 155 7.51 -15.36 -2.74
CA ASN A 155 7.00 -14.48 -3.77
C ASN A 155 6.73 -15.28 -5.04
N ILE A 156 5.50 -15.22 -5.54
CA ILE A 156 5.06 -15.96 -6.72
C ILE A 156 4.37 -15.01 -7.68
N LEU A 157 4.68 -15.15 -8.96
CA LEU A 157 4.03 -14.46 -10.06
C LEU A 157 3.16 -15.46 -10.82
N ARG A 158 1.97 -15.05 -11.24
CA ARG A 158 1.10 -15.82 -12.13
C ARG A 158 0.59 -14.94 -13.25
N VAL A 159 0.83 -15.37 -14.47
CA VAL A 159 0.35 -14.74 -15.68
C VAL A 159 -0.78 -15.59 -16.24
N LYS A 160 -1.96 -14.99 -16.40
CA LYS A 160 -3.16 -15.60 -16.97
C LYS A 160 -3.51 -14.94 -18.29
N GLN A 161 -4.20 -15.70 -19.14
CA GLN A 161 -4.89 -15.21 -20.32
C GLN A 161 -6.33 -15.71 -20.26
N ASP A 162 -7.27 -14.80 -20.29
CA ASP A 162 -8.71 -15.08 -20.40
C ASP A 162 -9.33 -14.27 -21.55
N GLU A 163 -10.66 -14.29 -21.64
CA GLU A 163 -11.43 -13.55 -22.65
C GLU A 163 -11.33 -12.03 -22.49
N GLN A 164 -11.04 -11.55 -21.27
CA GLN A 164 -10.95 -10.12 -20.92
C GLN A 164 -9.54 -9.58 -21.16
N GLY A 165 -8.54 -10.46 -21.20
CA GLY A 165 -7.19 -10.15 -21.65
C GLY A 165 -6.13 -10.91 -20.88
N LYS A 166 -4.94 -10.30 -20.83
CA LYS A 166 -3.82 -10.81 -20.06
C LYS A 166 -3.86 -10.20 -18.67
N THR A 167 -3.82 -11.04 -17.64
CA THR A 167 -3.82 -10.62 -16.24
C THR A 167 -2.56 -11.11 -15.55
N ILE A 168 -1.92 -10.24 -14.80
CA ILE A 168 -0.74 -10.56 -13.99
C ILE A 168 -1.14 -10.50 -12.54
N GLU A 169 -0.86 -11.55 -11.79
CA GLU A 169 -1.01 -11.57 -10.35
C GLU A 169 0.35 -11.83 -9.70
N ALA A 170 0.71 -11.08 -8.67
CA ALA A 170 1.88 -11.35 -7.85
C ALA A 170 1.46 -11.51 -6.41
N ILE A 171 1.93 -12.54 -5.73
CA ILE A 171 1.69 -12.77 -4.31
C ILE A 171 3.02 -12.69 -3.57
N ASP A 172 3.01 -12.01 -2.44
CA ASP A 172 4.10 -11.98 -1.47
C ASP A 172 3.54 -12.38 -0.10
N ILE A 173 4.02 -13.51 0.42
CA ILE A 173 3.69 -14.00 1.76
C ILE A 173 4.95 -13.90 2.61
N LYS A 174 4.87 -13.25 3.78
CA LYS A 174 5.98 -13.05 4.71
C LYS A 174 5.60 -13.46 6.12
N ARG A 175 6.55 -14.02 6.86
CA ARG A 175 6.51 -14.14 8.32
C ARG A 175 7.17 -12.88 8.93
N LEU A 176 6.39 -12.11 9.70
CA LEU A 176 6.80 -10.89 10.38
C LEU A 176 7.58 -11.18 11.66
N ILE A 177 7.20 -12.26 12.35
CA ILE A 177 7.96 -12.89 13.43
C ILE A 177 8.57 -14.15 12.81
N GLY A 178 9.76 -14.58 13.22
CA GLY A 178 10.48 -15.72 12.63
C GLY A 178 9.70 -17.05 12.63
N THR A 179 10.38 -18.19 12.54
CA THR A 179 9.72 -19.50 12.59
C THR A 179 8.87 -19.67 13.86
N VAL A 180 7.54 -19.69 13.69
CA VAL A 180 6.56 -20.05 14.71
C VAL A 180 5.94 -21.39 14.31
N GLU A 181 6.00 -22.40 15.19
CA GLU A 181 5.54 -23.77 14.93
C GLU A 181 4.04 -23.84 14.54
N ASP A 182 3.22 -22.92 15.04
CA ASP A 182 1.79 -22.81 14.73
C ASP A 182 1.46 -21.75 13.66
N SER A 183 2.45 -21.28 12.90
CA SER A 183 2.18 -20.38 11.78
C SER A 183 1.40 -21.15 10.69
N GLU A 184 0.14 -20.78 10.40
CA GLU A 184 -0.66 -21.30 9.26
C GLU A 184 -0.06 -20.88 7.89
N TYR A 185 1.25 -20.69 7.82
CA TYR A 185 2.03 -20.22 6.69
C TYR A 185 1.95 -21.20 5.52
N GLU A 186 2.23 -22.50 5.75
CA GLU A 186 2.16 -23.50 4.67
C GLU A 186 0.74 -23.65 4.12
N LEU A 187 -0.26 -23.45 4.98
CA LEU A 187 -1.66 -23.46 4.60
C LEU A 187 -2.01 -22.24 3.75
N LEU A 188 -1.58 -21.04 4.15
CA LEU A 188 -1.74 -19.81 3.37
C LEU A 188 -0.98 -19.87 2.04
N LYS A 189 0.19 -20.52 1.99
CA LYS A 189 0.91 -20.83 0.73
C LYS A 189 0.04 -21.68 -0.19
N HIS A 190 -0.54 -22.76 0.33
CA HIS A 190 -1.40 -23.64 -0.46
C HIS A 190 -2.66 -22.91 -0.99
N GLU A 191 -3.26 -22.05 -0.19
CA GLU A 191 -4.50 -21.33 -0.53
C GLU A 191 -4.26 -19.95 -1.17
N ARG A 192 -3.00 -19.58 -1.44
CA ARG A 192 -2.55 -18.22 -1.75
C ARG A 192 -3.39 -17.48 -2.79
N TRP A 193 -3.84 -18.17 -3.82
CA TRP A 193 -4.59 -17.56 -4.92
C TRP A 193 -6.04 -17.20 -4.56
N LEU A 194 -6.62 -17.92 -3.60
CA LEU A 194 -8.01 -17.77 -3.16
C LEU A 194 -8.11 -17.08 -1.79
N ALA A 195 -7.00 -16.93 -1.06
CA ALA A 195 -6.97 -16.35 0.29
C ALA A 195 -7.65 -14.98 0.38
N GLN A 196 -7.57 -14.14 -0.66
CA GLN A 196 -8.22 -12.83 -0.68
C GLN A 196 -9.76 -12.90 -0.73
N THR A 197 -10.30 -13.90 -1.44
CA THR A 197 -11.74 -14.11 -1.65
C THR A 197 -12.33 -15.13 -0.68
N GLY A 198 -11.48 -15.88 0.01
CA GLY A 198 -11.88 -16.89 0.98
C GLY A 198 -12.49 -16.26 2.24
N GLU A 199 -13.46 -16.94 2.81
CA GLU A 199 -14.00 -16.60 4.13
C GLU A 199 -13.12 -17.11 5.27
N ARG A 200 -12.09 -17.93 4.94
CA ARG A 200 -11.17 -18.50 5.90
C ARG A 200 -10.45 -17.38 6.64
N ARG A 201 -10.51 -17.46 7.96
CA ARG A 201 -9.72 -16.61 8.86
C ARG A 201 -8.50 -17.39 9.27
N TYR A 202 -7.33 -16.84 8.97
CA TYR A 202 -6.07 -17.42 9.42
C TYR A 202 -5.87 -17.05 10.89
N LYS A 203 -5.45 -18.00 11.71
CA LYS A 203 -5.15 -17.76 13.12
C LYS A 203 -3.95 -16.80 13.23
N ASN A 204 -3.76 -16.23 14.43
CA ASN A 204 -2.68 -15.29 14.74
C ASN A 204 -1.30 -15.90 14.44
N THR A 205 -0.71 -15.55 13.30
CA THR A 205 0.46 -16.26 12.75
C THR A 205 1.62 -15.34 12.41
N GLY A 206 1.53 -14.04 12.73
CA GLY A 206 2.56 -13.08 12.36
C GLY A 206 2.82 -13.09 10.86
N LEU A 207 1.78 -13.27 10.04
CA LEU A 207 1.89 -13.36 8.59
C LEU A 207 1.48 -12.05 7.92
N SER A 208 2.16 -11.70 6.85
CA SER A 208 1.78 -10.65 5.92
C SER A 208 1.51 -11.33 4.58
N TYR A 209 0.32 -11.14 4.04
CA TYR A 209 -0.05 -11.55 2.69
C TYR A 209 -0.33 -10.30 1.87
N THR A 210 0.25 -10.25 0.68
CA THR A 210 0.03 -9.17 -0.26
C THR A 210 -0.18 -9.77 -1.64
N LYS A 211 -1.30 -9.44 -2.28
CA LYS A 211 -1.58 -9.82 -3.66
C LYS A 211 -1.75 -8.58 -4.51
N TYR A 212 -0.99 -8.52 -5.59
CA TYR A 212 -1.11 -7.55 -6.67
C TYR A 212 -1.83 -8.24 -7.82
N CYS A 213 -2.73 -7.54 -8.50
CA CYS A 213 -3.37 -7.96 -9.73
C CYS A 213 -3.34 -6.79 -10.70
N ILE A 214 -2.82 -7.00 -11.90
CA ILE A 214 -2.82 -6.02 -12.99
C ILE A 214 -3.58 -6.65 -14.15
N ASP A 215 -4.66 -6.01 -14.56
CA ASP A 215 -5.49 -6.48 -15.68
C ASP A 215 -5.04 -5.89 -17.03
N GLY A 216 -5.71 -6.32 -18.11
CA GLY A 216 -5.44 -5.82 -19.46
C GLY A 216 -5.79 -4.36 -19.69
N SER A 217 -6.53 -3.72 -18.77
CA SER A 217 -6.78 -2.26 -18.77
C SER A 217 -5.68 -1.48 -18.06
N GLU A 218 -4.67 -2.19 -17.55
CA GLU A 218 -3.60 -1.70 -16.68
C GLU A 218 -4.11 -1.17 -15.33
N SER A 219 -5.31 -1.55 -14.90
CA SER A 219 -5.78 -1.31 -13.53
C SER A 219 -5.00 -2.20 -12.59
N LEU A 220 -4.44 -1.62 -11.52
CA LEU A 220 -3.73 -2.38 -10.49
C LEU A 220 -4.60 -2.46 -9.24
N GLU A 221 -4.93 -3.67 -8.82
CA GLU A 221 -5.54 -3.96 -7.54
C GLU A 221 -4.52 -4.60 -6.58
N LEU A 222 -4.50 -4.10 -5.35
CA LEU A 222 -3.69 -4.59 -4.26
C LEU A 222 -4.60 -5.03 -3.12
N TYR A 223 -4.37 -6.25 -2.66
CA TYR A 223 -5.01 -6.83 -1.49
C TYR A 223 -3.94 -7.13 -0.45
N GLU A 224 -4.03 -6.51 0.72
CA GLU A 224 -3.12 -6.76 1.84
C GLU A 224 -3.89 -7.28 3.05
N PHE A 225 -3.37 -8.37 3.62
CA PHE A 225 -3.75 -8.90 4.91
C PHE A 225 -2.53 -8.90 5.82
N VAL A 226 -2.61 -8.18 6.94
CA VAL A 226 -1.59 -8.21 7.99
C VAL A 226 -2.19 -8.89 9.22
N TYR A 227 -1.69 -10.09 9.54
CA TYR A 227 -2.06 -10.84 10.73
C TYR A 227 -1.07 -10.49 11.85
N GLN A 228 -1.21 -9.30 12.44
CA GLN A 228 -0.28 -8.81 13.48
C GLN A 228 -0.71 -9.16 14.90
N SER A 229 0.31 -9.54 15.68
CA SER A 229 0.27 -10.18 17.00
C SER A 229 0.21 -9.18 18.16
N VAL A 230 -0.92 -8.52 18.39
CA VAL A 230 -1.18 -7.90 19.71
C VAL A 230 -2.47 -8.42 20.33
N SER A 231 -3.43 -8.87 19.52
CA SER A 231 -4.57 -9.65 19.99
C SER A 231 -4.92 -10.74 18.99
N SER A 232 -5.38 -11.89 19.47
CA SER A 232 -5.77 -13.06 18.67
C SER A 232 -7.02 -12.85 17.80
N GLN A 233 -7.45 -11.60 17.61
CA GLN A 233 -8.81 -11.23 17.18
C GLN A 233 -8.87 -10.10 16.15
N GLN A 234 -7.74 -9.71 15.53
CA GLN A 234 -7.73 -8.62 14.54
C GLN A 234 -7.68 -9.15 13.10
N ASN A 235 -8.62 -8.69 12.27
CA ASN A 235 -8.57 -8.86 10.82
C ASN A 235 -8.54 -7.48 10.18
N LYS A 236 -7.43 -7.15 9.49
CA LYS A 236 -7.33 -5.98 8.63
C LYS A 236 -7.37 -6.42 7.18
N LYS A 237 -8.34 -5.88 6.42
CA LYS A 237 -8.43 -6.04 4.97
C LYS A 237 -8.23 -4.68 4.33
N LEU A 238 -7.10 -4.50 3.65
CA LEU A 238 -6.85 -3.30 2.85
C LEU A 238 -6.92 -3.68 1.38
N SER A 239 -7.90 -3.14 0.68
CA SER A 239 -7.95 -3.16 -0.78
C SER A 239 -7.55 -1.78 -1.30
N ARG A 240 -6.68 -1.76 -2.30
CA ARG A 240 -6.23 -0.54 -2.96
C ARG A 240 -6.28 -0.73 -4.46
N ARG A 241 -6.94 0.16 -5.18
CA ARG A 241 -7.02 0.17 -6.64
C ARG A 241 -6.30 1.40 -7.17
N ILE A 242 -5.41 1.22 -8.13
CA ILE A 242 -4.64 2.28 -8.78
C ILE A 242 -4.91 2.21 -10.28
N GLU A 243 -5.53 3.25 -10.82
CA GLU A 243 -5.87 3.37 -12.23
C GLU A 243 -5.08 4.51 -12.86
N ARG A 244 -4.61 4.33 -14.10
CA ARG A 244 -3.99 5.43 -14.86
C ARG A 244 -5.07 6.17 -15.62
N ILE A 245 -5.11 7.48 -15.44
CA ILE A 245 -6.05 8.38 -16.10
C ILE A 245 -5.45 8.73 -17.47
N LYS A 246 -6.17 8.40 -18.54
CA LYS A 246 -5.79 8.68 -19.94
C LYS A 246 -6.10 10.11 -20.34
#